data_AF-A0A0B2VCI5-F1
#
_entry.id   AF-A0A0B2VCI5-F1
#
_cell.length_a   1.000
_cell.length_b   1.000
_cell.length_c   1.000
_cell.angle_alpha   90.00
_cell.angle_beta   90.00
_cell.angle_gamma   90.00
#
_symmetry.space_group_name_H-M   'P 1'
#
loop_
_entity.id
_entity.type
_entity.pdbx_description
1 polymer ?
#
loop_
_entity_poly.entity_id
_entity_poly.type
_entity_poly.pdbx_seq_one_letter_code
_entity_poly.pdbx_strand_id
1 'polypeptide(L)' 'MSQCKHEINQSLVGSNLFSEAVVNREQYNIRTRFGSLCRDLGHMIKCIEPVTRSGCGEDAARMMLKFITVGFARHVISA' A
#
# COMPACT_ATOMS: atom_id res chain seq x y z
N MET A 1 -5.30 37.60 -28.63
CA MET A 1 -5.05 36.39 -27.81
C MET A 1 -3.57 35.96 -27.74
N SER A 2 -2.59 36.76 -28.21
CA SER A 2 -1.15 36.40 -28.13
C SER A 2 -0.46 36.83 -26.83
N GLN A 3 -1.01 37.83 -26.14
CA GLN A 3 -0.33 38.54 -25.06
C GLN A 3 -0.08 37.68 -23.80
N CYS A 4 -0.86 36.62 -23.58
CA CYS A 4 -0.72 35.72 -22.43
C CYS A 4 -0.29 34.30 -22.79
N LYS A 5 0.02 34.01 -24.06
CA LYS A 5 0.30 32.64 -24.52
C LYS A 5 1.51 32.04 -23.79
N HIS A 6 2.50 32.87 -23.49
CA HIS A 6 3.69 32.44 -22.75
C HIS A 6 3.36 32.09 -21.30
N GLU A 7 2.67 32.98 -20.57
CA GLU A 7 2.28 32.75 -19.18
C GLU A 7 1.34 31.54 -19.05
N ILE A 8 0.40 31.37 -19.98
CA ILE A 8 -0.51 30.21 -20.03
C ILE A 8 0.28 28.91 -20.22
N ASN A 9 1.23 28.89 -21.16
CA ASN A 9 2.07 27.71 -21.39
C ASN A 9 2.95 27.38 -20.18
N GLN A 10 3.54 28.39 -19.53
CA GLN A 10 4.34 28.19 -18.31
C GLN A 10 3.48 27.69 -17.15
N SER A 11 2.28 28.25 -16.99
CA SER A 11 1.32 27.80 -15.97
C SER A 11 0.88 26.36 -16.20
N LEU A 12 0.63 25.98 -17.46
CA LEU A 12 0.27 24.60 -17.83
C LEU A 12 1.39 23.61 -17.50
N VAL A 13 2.64 23.94 -17.87
CA VAL A 13 3.82 23.11 -17.56
C VAL A 13 4.02 22.99 -16.05
N GLY A 14 3.94 24.10 -15.33
CA GLY A 14 4.06 24.11 -13.86
C GLY A 14 2.97 23.28 -13.18
N SER A 15 1.72 23.37 -13.66
CA SER A 15 0.60 22.60 -13.13
C SER A 15 0.76 21.10 -13.37
N ASN A 16 1.26 20.69 -14.53
CA ASN A 16 1.53 19.29 -14.83
C ASN A 16 2.65 18.73 -13.95
N LEU A 17 3.77 19.45 -13.81
CA LEU A 17 4.88 19.05 -12.95
C LEU A 17 4.47 18.97 -11.48
N PHE A 18 3.67 19.92 -11.01
CA PHE A 18 3.11 19.88 -9.66
C PHE A 18 2.21 18.65 -9.47
N SER A 19 1.33 18.37 -10.43
CA SER A 19 0.44 17.21 -10.39
C SER A 19 1.21 15.90 -10.34
N GLU A 20 2.24 15.75 -11.18
CA GLU A 20 3.13 14.57 -11.14
C GLU A 20 3.87 14.46 -9.81
N ALA A 21 4.38 15.56 -9.26
CA ALA A 21 5.07 15.56 -7.97
C ALA A 21 4.13 15.13 -6.83
N VAL A 22 2.88 15.57 -6.84
CA VAL A 22 1.85 15.14 -5.89
C VAL A 22 1.56 13.65 -6.04
N VAL A 23 1.31 13.16 -7.26
CA VAL A 23 1.05 11.73 -7.52
C VAL A 23 2.24 10.87 -7.05
N ASN A 24 3.46 11.26 -7.38
CA ASN A 24 4.67 10.55 -6.96
C ASN A 24 4.84 10.53 -5.43
N ARG A 25 4.56 11.65 -4.76
CA ARG A 25 4.60 11.75 -3.30
C ARG A 25 3.56 10.84 -2.65
N GLU A 26 2.33 10.85 -3.15
CA GLU A 26 1.27 9.99 -2.64
C GLU A 26 1.59 8.51 -2.89
N GLN A 27 2.08 8.14 -4.07
CA GLN A 27 2.54 6.78 -4.36
C GLN A 27 3.67 6.34 -3.41
N TYR A 28 4.66 7.21 -3.16
CA TYR A 28 5.73 6.93 -2.20
C TYR A 28 5.20 6.72 -0.78
N ASN A 29 4.28 7.59 -0.33
CA ASN A 29 3.65 7.49 0.99
C ASN A 29 2.85 6.18 1.13
N ILE A 30 2.06 5.85 0.11
CA ILE A 30 1.28 4.60 0.04
C ILE A 30 2.21 3.41 0.11
N ARG A 31 3.24 3.35 -0.75
CA ARG A 31 4.25 2.28 -0.75
C ARG A 31 4.93 2.12 0.60
N THR A 32 5.32 3.22 1.23
CA THR A 32 5.99 3.21 2.54
C THR A 32 5.08 2.67 3.63
N ARG A 33 3.82 3.12 3.66
CA ARG A 33 2.81 2.65 4.62
C ARG A 33 2.49 1.17 4.42
N PHE A 34 2.25 0.73 3.19
CA PHE A 34 2.06 -0.69 2.88
C PHE A 34 3.28 -1.52 3.26
N GLY A 35 4.50 -1.03 2.99
CA GLY A 35 5.73 -1.69 3.40
C GLY A 35 5.82 -1.87 4.92
N SER A 36 5.42 -0.86 5.71
CA SER A 36 5.37 -0.98 7.17
C SER A 36 4.33 -1.99 7.63
N LEU A 37 3.10 -1.90 7.11
CA LEU A 37 2.01 -2.81 7.44
C LEU A 37 2.36 -4.27 7.12
N CYS A 38 2.99 -4.53 5.97
CA CYS A 38 3.45 -5.87 5.61
C CYS A 38 4.53 -6.39 6.57
N ARG A 39 5.45 -5.53 7.04
CA ARG A 39 6.44 -5.91 8.05
C ARG A 39 5.77 -6.24 9.38
N ASP A 40 4.90 -5.36 9.87
CA ASP A 40 4.19 -5.53 11.14
C ASP A 40 3.33 -6.80 11.14
N LEU A 41 2.63 -7.06 10.03
CA LEU A 41 1.89 -8.30 9.81
C LEU A 41 2.81 -9.52 9.82
N GLY A 42 3.96 -9.45 9.16
CA GLY A 42 4.96 -10.52 9.17
C GLY A 42 5.48 -10.81 10.58
N HIS A 43 5.67 -9.79 11.41
CA HIS A 43 6.03 -9.95 12.83
C HIS A 43 4.90 -10.61 13.63
N MET A 44 3.66 -10.18 13.43
CA MET A 44 2.49 -10.78 14.08
C MET A 44 2.37 -12.27 13.73
N ILE A 45 2.47 -12.62 12.44
CA ILE A 45 2.42 -14.02 11.96
C ILE A 45 3.51 -14.84 12.64
N LYS A 46 4.76 -14.37 12.65
CA LYS A 46 5.88 -15.07 13.30
C LYS A 46 5.63 -15.30 14.80
N CYS A 47 4.92 -14.41 15.46
CA CYS A 47 4.61 -14.52 16.88
C CYS A 47 3.47 -15.53 17.15
N ILE A 48 2.41 -15.48 16.34
CA ILE A 48 1.18 -16.24 16.61
C ILE A 48 1.19 -17.64 16.00
N GLU A 49 1.84 -17.83 14.86
CA GLU A 49 1.92 -19.11 14.15
C GLU A 49 2.45 -20.29 15.00
N PRO A 50 3.57 -20.16 15.75
CA PRO A 50 4.04 -21.25 16.59
C PRO A 50 3.11 -21.53 17.77
N VAL A 51 2.49 -20.49 18.34
CA VAL A 51 1.53 -20.63 19.44
C VAL A 51 0.27 -21.35 18.97
N THR A 52 -0.27 -20.96 17.81
CA THR A 52 -1.44 -21.61 17.20
C THR A 52 -1.13 -23.04 16.77
N ARG A 53 0.04 -23.30 16.16
CA ARG A 53 0.44 -24.66 15.79
C ARG A 53 0.56 -25.56 17.02
N SER A 54 1.24 -25.07 18.07
CA SER A 54 1.46 -25.84 19.29
C SER A 54 0.17 -26.05 20.11
N GLY A 55 -0.72 -25.07 20.15
CA GLY A 55 -1.93 -25.12 20.98
C GLY A 55 -3.15 -25.69 20.27
N CYS A 56 -3.29 -25.43 18.96
CA CYS A 56 -4.49 -25.74 18.18
C CYS A 56 -4.25 -26.72 17.02
N GLY A 57 -2.99 -27.10 16.77
CA GLY A 57 -2.60 -28.05 15.72
C GLY A 57 -2.30 -27.41 14.35
N GLU A 58 -1.77 -28.24 13.45
CA GLU A 58 -1.27 -27.82 12.13
C GLU A 58 -2.36 -27.25 11.23
N ASP A 59 -3.55 -27.87 11.22
CA ASP A 59 -4.67 -27.42 10.38
C ASP A 59 -5.20 -26.05 10.81
N ALA A 60 -5.24 -25.78 12.12
CA ALA A 60 -5.64 -24.48 12.66
C ALA A 60 -4.63 -23.38 12.29
N ALA A 61 -3.32 -23.67 12.40
CA ALA A 61 -2.27 -22.75 11.98
C ALA A 61 -2.37 -22.44 10.46
N ARG A 62 -2.61 -23.45 9.63
CA ARG A 62 -2.80 -23.29 8.19
C ARG A 62 -4.05 -22.49 7.84
N MET A 63 -5.15 -22.72 8.54
CA MET A 63 -6.40 -21.98 8.35
C MET A 63 -6.22 -20.51 8.71
N MET A 64 -5.57 -20.20 9.83
CA MET A 64 -5.25 -18.84 10.25
C MET A 64 -4.43 -18.09 9.18
N LEU A 65 -3.36 -18.72 8.66
CA LEU A 65 -2.54 -18.11 7.61
C LEU A 65 -3.32 -17.84 6.32
N LYS A 66 -4.24 -18.74 5.94
CA LYS A 66 -5.15 -18.53 4.80
C LYS A 66 -6.09 -17.34 5.05
N PHE A 67 -6.67 -17.23 6.25
CA PHE A 67 -7.55 -16.10 6.60
C PHE A 67 -6.82 -14.77 6.53
N ILE A 68 -5.59 -14.70 7.08
CA ILE A 68 -4.75 -13.52 6.98
C ILE A 68 -4.50 -13.19 5.50
N THR A 69 -4.06 -14.16 4.70
CA THR A 69 -3.76 -13.95 3.28
C THR A 69 -4.98 -13.44 2.48
N VAL A 70 -6.15 -14.04 2.68
CA VAL A 70 -7.40 -13.64 2.00
C VAL A 70 -7.87 -12.25 2.45
N GLY A 71 -7.73 -11.92 3.74
CA GLY A 71 -8.08 -10.61 4.28
C GLY A 71 -7.28 -9.47 3.64
N PHE A 72 -5.99 -9.69 3.36
CA PHE A 72 -5.14 -8.69 2.70
C PHE A 72 -5.32 -8.68 1.17
N ALA A 73 -5.59 -9.82 0.53
CA ALA A 73 -5.79 -9.88 -0.92
C ALA A 73 -7.11 -9.21 -1.37
N ARG A 74 -8.20 -9.35 -0.61
CA ARG A 74 -9.50 -8.75 -0.97
C ARG A 74 -9.55 -7.23 -0.86
N HIS A 75 -8.75 -6.62 0.02
CA HIS A 75 -8.77 -5.16 0.19
C HIS A 75 -7.82 -4.41 -0.75
N VAL A 76 -6.88 -5.09 -1.38
CA VAL A 76 -5.91 -4.48 -2.32
C VAL A 76 -6.38 -4.54 -3.78
N ILE A 77 -7.30 -5.43 -4.14
CA ILE A 77 -7.78 -5.61 -5.53
C ILE A 77 -9.06 -4.79 -5.84
N SER A 78 -9.71 -4.20 -4.83
CA SER A 78 -10.93 -3.38 -5.02
C SER A 78 -10.70 -1.86 -4.92
N ALA A 79 -9.45 -1.40 -4.96
CA ALA A 79 -9.09 0.01 -4.97
C ALA A 79 -8.43 0.41 -6.30
#